data_AF-A0A7H4PFB5-F1
#
_entry.id   AF-A0A7H4PFB5-F1
#
_cell.length_a   1.000
_cell.length_b   1.000
_cell.length_c   1.000
_cell.angle_alpha   90.00
_cell.angle_beta   90.00
_cell.angle_gamma   90.00
#
_symmetry.space_group_name_H-M   'P 1'
#
loop_
_entity.id
_entity.type
_entity.pdbx_description
1 polymer ?
#
loop_
_entity_poly.entity_id
_entity_poly.type
_entity_poly.pdbx_seq_one_letter_code
_entity_poly.pdbx_strand_id
1 'polypeptide(L)'
;MIEVGVDVPNSSLMIIENPERLGLAQLHQLRGRVGRGAVASHCVLLYKSPLSKTAQKRLQVLRDSNDGFVIAQKDLEIRGPGELLGTPSDRQR
;
A
#
# COMPACT_ATOMS: atom_id res chain seq x y z
N MET A 1 -2.48 10.51 9.67
CA MET A 1 -1.43 10.73 10.67
C MET A 1 -0.65 9.43 10.78
N ILE A 2 0.64 9.40 10.42
CA ILE A 2 1.53 8.27 10.75
C ILE A 2 1.99 8.60 12.16
N GLU A 3 1.44 7.95 13.18
CA GLU A 3 1.66 8.39 14.56
C GLU A 3 3.06 8.04 15.07
N VAL A 4 3.78 7.10 14.45
CA VAL A 4 5.22 6.89 14.74
C VAL A 4 5.97 6.54 13.45
N GLY A 5 6.42 7.58 12.74
CA GLY A 5 7.35 7.46 11.62
C GLY A 5 8.81 7.43 12.07
N VAL A 6 9.17 6.57 13.03
CA VAL A 6 10.57 6.42 13.45
C VAL A 6 11.22 5.39 12.55
N ASP A 7 12.14 5.83 11.69
CA ASP A 7 13.07 4.94 10.98
C ASP A 7 14.02 4.34 12.03
N VAL A 8 13.65 3.16 12.55
CA VAL A 8 14.47 2.44 13.53
C VAL A 8 15.43 1.55 12.73
N PRO A 9 16.76 1.80 12.76
CA PRO A 9 17.74 1.12 11.92
C PRO A 9 17.74 -0.42 12.04
N ASN A 10 17.20 -0.94 13.15
CA ASN A 10 17.09 -2.36 13.45
C ASN A 10 15.63 -2.87 13.47
N SER A 11 14.67 -2.12 12.94
CA SER A 11 13.29 -2.62 12.89
C SER A 11 13.14 -3.69 11.82
N SER A 12 12.73 -4.87 12.26
CA SER A 12 12.32 -5.99 11.42
C SER A 12 10.80 -6.11 11.28
N LEU A 13 10.01 -5.18 11.84
CA LEU A 13 8.55 -5.26 11.87
C LEU A 13 7.90 -3.94 11.44
N MET A 14 7.05 -4.02 10.43
CA MET A 14 6.18 -2.93 9.98
C MET A 14 4.72 -3.31 10.21
N ILE A 15 3.97 -2.50 10.95
CA ILE A 15 2.53 -2.69 11.15
C ILE A 15 1.80 -1.55 10.45
N ILE A 16 0.90 -1.88 9.54
CA ILE A 16 0.06 -0.91 8.83
C ILE A 16 -1.38 -1.14 9.25
N GLU A 17 -1.93 -0.19 10.01
CA GLU A 17 -3.34 -0.16 10.39
C GLU A 17 -4.19 0.48 9.29
N ASN A 18 -5.39 -0.08 9.11
CA ASN A 18 -6.38 0.34 8.13
C ASN A 18 -5.79 0.52 6.71
N PRO A 19 -5.00 -0.45 6.21
CA PRO A 19 -4.28 -0.34 4.94
C PRO A 19 -5.23 -0.21 3.74
N GLU A 20 -6.49 -0.61 3.86
CA GLU A 20 -7.52 -0.46 2.84
C GLU A 20 -7.82 1.00 2.45
N ARG A 21 -7.43 1.95 3.31
CA ARG A 21 -7.57 3.39 3.07
C ARG A 21 -6.42 3.98 2.27
N LEU A 22 -5.35 3.23 2.06
CA LEU A 22 -4.12 3.71 1.44
C LEU A 22 -3.98 3.29 -0.02
N GLY A 23 -3.22 4.11 -0.76
CA GLY A 23 -2.75 3.79 -2.10
C GLY A 23 -1.81 2.58 -2.12
N LEU A 24 -1.79 1.78 -3.19
CA LEU A 24 -0.86 0.64 -3.31
C LEU A 24 0.60 1.13 -3.30
N ALA A 25 0.87 2.26 -3.97
CA ALA A 25 2.16 2.94 -3.90
C ALA A 25 2.52 3.37 -2.47
N GLN A 26 1.58 3.95 -1.72
CA GLN A 26 1.83 4.36 -0.33
C GLN A 26 2.12 3.16 0.56
N LEU A 27 1.37 2.06 0.41
CA LEU A 27 1.59 0.81 1.13
C LEU A 27 2.98 0.24 0.83
N HIS A 28 3.40 0.25 -0.44
CA HIS A 28 4.72 -0.21 -0.84
C HIS A 28 5.84 0.65 -0.23
N GLN A 29 5.68 1.97 -0.24
CA GLN A 29 6.64 2.90 0.37
C GLN A 29 6.74 2.71 1.89
N LEU A 30 5.62 2.50 2.58
CA LEU A 30 5.61 2.21 4.02
C LEU A 30 6.30 0.88 4.33
N ARG A 31 5.98 -0.18 3.57
CA ARG A 31 6.63 -1.49 3.70
C ARG A 31 8.14 -1.41 3.54
N GLY A 32 8.63 -0.59 2.61
CA GLY A 32 10.07 -0.39 2.35
C GLY A 32 10.85 0.35 3.44
N ARG A 33 10.18 0.85 4.49
CA ARG A 33 10.87 1.46 5.65
C ARG A 33 11.56 0.44 6.56
N VAL A 34 11.27 -0.87 6.41
CA VAL A 34 11.93 -1.96 7.15
C VAL A 34 12.61 -2.94 6.18
N GLY A 35 13.57 -3.74 6.67
CA GLY A 35 14.17 -4.82 5.86
C GLY A 35 15.29 -4.41 4.91
N ARG A 36 16.03 -3.34 5.25
CA ARG A 36 17.26 -2.94 4.54
C ARG A 36 18.53 -3.65 5.05
N GLY A 37 18.43 -4.44 6.13
CA GLY A 37 19.54 -5.18 6.73
C GLY A 37 19.47 -6.68 6.46
N ALA A 38 20.42 -7.44 7.05
CA ALA A 38 20.49 -8.90 6.90
C ALA A 38 19.39 -9.66 7.67
N VAL A 39 18.67 -8.99 8.58
CA VAL A 39 17.60 -9.59 9.38
C VAL A 39 16.33 -9.65 8.55
N ALA A 40 15.68 -10.82 8.53
CA ALA A 40 14.39 -10.99 7.89
C ALA A 40 13.35 -10.03 8.50
N SER A 41 12.64 -9.30 7.65
CA SER A 41 11.61 -8.36 8.07
C SER A 41 10.21 -8.81 7.68
N HIS A 42 9.24 -8.40 8.49
CA HIS A 42 7.84 -8.73 8.34
C HIS A 42 7.00 -7.46 8.22
N CYS A 43 5.99 -7.50 7.37
CA CYS A 43 4.98 -6.44 7.25
C CYS A 43 3.61 -7.03 7.55
N VAL A 44 2.96 -6.51 8.58
CA VAL A 44 1.65 -6.94 9.07
C VAL A 44 0.62 -5.89 8.66
N LEU A 45 -0.44 -6.35 7.99
CA LEU A 45 -1.54 -5.54 7.51
C LEU A 45 -2.76 -5.77 8.41
N LEU A 46 -3.14 -4.78 9.21
CA LEU A 46 -4.27 -4.88 10.15
C LEU A 46 -5.50 -4.18 9.56
N TYR A 47 -6.48 -4.97 9.13
CA TYR A 47 -7.74 -4.47 8.59
C TYR A 47 -8.93 -5.20 9.23
N LYS A 48 -10.10 -4.56 9.15
CA LYS A 48 -11.38 -5.17 9.52
C LYS A 48 -12.13 -5.64 8.29
N SER A 49 -12.83 -6.76 8.40
CA SER A 49 -13.74 -7.23 7.36
C SER A 49 -15.12 -6.56 7.50
N PRO A 50 -15.89 -6.42 6.40
CA PRO A 50 -15.55 -6.81 5.03
C PRO A 50 -14.70 -5.75 4.30
N LEU A 51 -13.80 -6.20 3.43
CA LEU A 51 -13.08 -5.33 2.51
C LEU A 51 -13.87 -5.11 1.23
N SER A 52 -13.72 -3.93 0.61
CA SER A 52 -14.17 -3.73 -0.77
C SER A 52 -13.37 -4.62 -1.72
N LYS A 53 -13.95 -4.98 -2.87
CA LYS A 53 -13.25 -5.79 -3.90
C LYS A 53 -11.93 -5.15 -4.32
N THR A 54 -11.91 -3.83 -4.46
CA THR A 54 -10.70 -3.07 -4.81
C THR A 54 -9.67 -3.12 -3.69
N ALA A 55 -10.07 -2.90 -2.45
CA ALA A 55 -9.16 -3.01 -1.31
C ALA A 55 -8.56 -4.41 -1.19
N GLN A 56 -9.39 -5.45 -1.33
CA GLN A 56 -8.93 -6.84 -1.29
C GLN A 56 -7.87 -7.12 -2.38
N LYS A 57 -8.11 -6.68 -3.63
CA LYS A 57 -7.12 -6.79 -4.72
C LYS A 57 -5.81 -6.07 -4.39
N ARG A 58 -5.86 -4.83 -3.88
CA ARG A 58 -4.65 -4.07 -3.51
C ARG A 58 -3.83 -4.78 -2.43
N LEU A 59 -4.48 -5.19 -1.34
CA LEU A 59 -3.79 -5.86 -0.24
C LEU A 59 -3.21 -7.21 -0.69
N GLN A 60 -3.88 -7.91 -1.61
CA GLN A 60 -3.38 -9.14 -2.20
C GLN A 60 -2.10 -8.91 -3.02
N VAL A 61 -2.08 -7.89 -3.89
CA VAL A 61 -0.88 -7.53 -4.67
C VAL A 61 0.31 -7.23 -3.76
N LEU A 62 0.09 -6.51 -2.66
CA LEU A 62 1.16 -6.19 -1.69
C LEU A 62 1.68 -7.43 -0.95
N ARG A 63 0.85 -8.46 -0.76
CA ARG A 63 1.26 -9.75 -0.18
C ARG A 63 2.04 -10.61 -1.19
N ASP A 64 1.62 -10.60 -2.45
CA ASP A 64 2.15 -11.50 -3.47
C ASP A 64 3.48 -11.03 -4.07
N SER A 65 3.77 -9.73 -4.04
CA SER A 65 4.97 -9.19 -4.66
C SER A 65 5.68 -8.13 -3.84
N ASN A 66 7.00 -8.20 -3.86
CA ASN A 66 7.89 -7.16 -3.37
C ASN A 66 8.44 -6.23 -4.45
N ASP A 67 8.28 -6.60 -5.73
CA ASP A 67 8.82 -5.87 -6.88
C ASP A 67 8.02 -4.60 -7.15
N GLY A 68 8.71 -3.46 -7.09
CA GLY A 68 8.13 -2.14 -7.33
C GLY A 68 7.54 -1.98 -8.74
N PHE A 69 8.07 -2.65 -9.76
CA PHE A 69 7.53 -2.61 -11.12
C PHE A 69 6.21 -3.36 -11.22
N VAL A 70 6.15 -4.57 -10.65
CA VAL A 70 4.90 -5.37 -10.58
C VAL A 70 3.82 -4.59 -9.82
N ILE A 71 4.20 -3.98 -8.69
CA ILE A 71 3.29 -3.17 -7.89
C ILE A 71 2.77 -1.97 -8.69
N ALA A 72 3.64 -1.25 -9.40
CA ALA A 72 3.24 -0.11 -10.21
C ALA A 72 2.28 -0.51 -11.34
N GLN A 73 2.58 -1.62 -12.05
CA GLN A 73 1.69 -2.17 -13.08
C GLN A 73 0.32 -2.51 -12.51
N LYS A 74 0.28 -3.19 -11.36
CA LYS A 74 -0.98 -3.55 -10.70
C LYS A 74 -1.75 -2.35 -10.17
N ASP A 75 -1.08 -1.31 -9.66
CA ASP A 75 -1.76 -0.07 -9.27
C ASP A 75 -2.42 0.59 -10.48
N LEU A 76 -1.76 0.60 -11.64
CA LEU A 76 -2.33 1.11 -12.89
C LEU A 76 -3.54 0.28 -13.35
N GLU A 77 -3.42 -1.06 -13.35
CA GLU A 77 -4.52 -1.97 -13.70
C GLU A 77 -5.75 -1.78 -12.77
N ILE A 78 -5.51 -1.56 -11.47
CA ILE A 78 -6.56 -1.38 -10.47
C ILE A 78 -7.27 -0.03 -10.60
N ARG A 79 -6.54 1.06 -10.90
CA ARG A 79 -7.12 2.38 -11.14
C ARG A 79 -7.90 2.44 -12.47
N GLY A 80 -7.47 1.65 -13.45
CA GLY A 80 -8.02 1.67 -14.80
C GLY A 80 -7.70 2.98 -15.55
N PRO A 81 -8.15 3.10 -16.81
CA PRO A 81 -7.85 4.24 -17.67
C PRO A 81 -8.52 5.57 -17.23
N GLY A 82 -9.41 5.54 -16.24
CA GLY A 82 -10.27 6.66 -15.85
C GLY A 82 -9.65 7.71 -14.92
N GLU A 83 -8.46 7.48 -14.33
CA GLU A 83 -7.77 8.50 -13.51
C GLU A 83 -6.68 9.29 -14.26
N LEU A 84 -6.17 8.76 -15.39
CA LEU A 84 -5.17 9.47 -16.22
C LEU A 84 -5.81 10.62 -17.02
N LEU A 85 -7.08 10.48 -17.35
CA LEU A 85 -7.91 11.51 -17.95
C LEU A 85 -8.78 12.06 -16.82
N GLY A 86 -8.37 13.16 -16.19
CA GLY A 86 -9.07 13.72 -15.04
C GLY A 86 -10.59 13.66 -15.18
N THR A 87 -11.24 12.94 -14.27
CA THR A 87 -12.71 12.86 -14.25
C THR A 87 -13.27 14.28 -14.13
N PRO A 88 -14.19 14.74 -15.01
CA PRO A 88 -14.79 16.09 -14.93
C PRO A 88 -15.73 16.31 -13.73
N SER A 89 -15.66 15.48 -12.69
CA SER A 89 -16.66 15.42 -11.62
C SER A 89 -16.31 16.23 -10.38
N ASP A 90 -15.42 17.24 -10.50
CA ASP A 90 -15.16 18.24 -9.46
C ASP A 90 -15.71 19.64 -9.84
N ARG A 91 -16.80 19.67 -10.61
CA ARG A 91 -17.63 20.86 -10.83
C ARG A 91 -19.06 20.58 -10.36
N GLN A 92 -19.24 20.40 -9.06
CA GLN A 92 -20.49 20.69 -8.33
C GLN A 92 -20.32 20.28 -6.85
N ARG A 93 -19.55 21.06 -6.08
CA ARG A 93 -19.87 21.46 -4.70
C ARG A 93 -19.24 22.81 -4.41
#